data_AF-A0A960VU76-F1
#
_entry.id   AF-A0A960VU76-F1
#
_cell.length_a   1.000
_cell.length_b   1.000
_cell.length_c   1.000
_cell.angle_alpha   90.00
_cell.angle_beta   90.00
_cell.angle_gamma   90.00
#
_symmetry.space_group_name_H-M   'P 1'
#
loop_
_entity.id
_entity.type
_entity.pdbx_description
1 polymer ?
#
loop_
_entity_poly.entity_id
_entity_poly.type
_entity_poly.pdbx_seq_one_letter_code
_entity_poly.pdbx_strand_id
1 'polypeptide(L)'
;MKNLIAMILAGACLLGSAFADDGYPLIGRPVDPKVPAAWDFYRDYDAQTKLLQDLAAAHPDICRLDSIGTSWQGREMWVMTITNFSMGDEARKPAFWLDGGIHANEIQGSDGALYTAWFLIEGYSQMKQIREIVDSQVFYILPMMSPDSRDVHLHEAANTHGPRTGQRPIDNDRDGLFDEDDDDDLDGDGHIVSMRVKDPNGRWKEDEEYPWMMVRAEQDEIGGWTMLGEEGYDNDGDGMVNEDGAGGYDPNRDWGYDWQPGHIQWGAYRYPFSLQENRAVADFALAHPNIGGAQSFHNAGGMILSGPGAEENTYSRSDRQVYDAIGKRGEEMLPGYKYMITWEDLYTVHGGELDWWYASIGALAYTNEMWTSFNYFRTANDGNWQGDRNDQARFNDQLLFGEAFVPWHEVEHPDYGTVEVGGYKKSYGRQPPSFLLQEELHRNMAFTVYHASQLPRIRVDSVSVKQLDHGMTEVTAVIVNDHLIPTRLSVAERSSLVRPDIVSLKGGNGMKVLTAMRDNDMFFRRPREQQRDPGNVELSSVSFGDAVYVRWIVRGSGPFTVTADSVKGGVSTLKSE
;
A
#
# COMPACT_ATOMS: atom_id res chain seq x y z
N MET A 1 59.09 10.99 46.85
CA MET A 1 57.77 10.38 46.60
C MET A 1 56.91 11.41 45.90
N LYS A 2 56.41 11.04 44.71
CA LYS A 2 55.56 11.85 43.84
C LYS A 2 54.17 11.97 44.47
N ASN A 3 53.53 13.13 44.34
CA ASN A 3 52.21 13.28 43.73
C ASN A 3 51.77 14.76 43.79
N LEU A 4 51.68 15.35 42.60
CA LEU A 4 51.17 16.69 42.34
C LEU A 4 49.72 16.51 41.86
N ILE A 5 48.76 17.11 42.55
CA ILE A 5 47.36 17.20 42.15
C ILE A 5 47.19 18.51 41.37
N ALA A 6 46.70 18.43 40.13
CA ALA A 6 46.13 19.56 39.42
C ALA A 6 44.84 19.08 38.73
N MET A 7 43.71 19.63 39.16
CA MET A 7 42.40 19.47 38.53
C MET A 7 42.37 20.25 37.20
N ILE A 8 41.85 19.61 36.15
CA ILE A 8 41.37 20.27 34.93
C ILE A 8 39.95 19.79 34.68
N LEU A 9 39.00 20.73 34.65
CA LEU A 9 37.65 20.54 34.11
C LEU A 9 37.75 20.29 32.60
N ALA A 10 37.10 19.23 32.11
CA ALA A 10 36.83 19.04 30.69
C ALA A 10 35.32 18.84 30.51
N GLY A 11 34.70 19.80 29.81
CA GLY A 11 33.34 19.65 29.30
C GLY A 11 33.31 18.60 28.20
N ALA A 12 32.36 17.67 28.32
CA ALA A 12 32.10 16.67 27.30
C ALA A 12 31.30 17.30 26.15
N CYS A 13 31.99 17.77 25.11
CA CYS A 13 31.41 17.79 23.78
C CYS A 13 31.34 16.35 23.27
N LEU A 14 30.14 15.79 23.22
CA LEU A 14 29.86 14.57 22.46
C LEU A 14 30.02 14.89 20.97
N LEU A 15 31.23 14.67 20.45
CA LEU A 15 31.46 14.57 19.03
C LEU A 15 30.81 13.27 18.55
N GLY A 16 29.74 13.39 17.78
CA GLY A 16 29.25 12.30 16.94
C GLY A 16 30.38 11.88 16.01
N SER A 17 30.89 10.67 16.21
CA SER A 17 31.81 10.04 15.29
C SER A 17 31.02 9.61 14.05
N ALA A 18 30.98 10.48 13.04
CA ALA A 18 30.71 10.05 11.68
C ALA A 18 31.93 9.24 11.23
N PHE A 19 31.84 7.91 11.25
CA PHE A 19 32.73 7.09 10.46
C PHE A 19 32.37 7.38 9.00
N ALA A 20 33.24 8.09 8.29
CA ALA A 20 33.21 8.05 6.84
C ALA A 20 33.58 6.60 6.46
N ASP A 21 32.61 5.84 5.98
CA ASP A 21 32.87 4.50 5.47
C ASP A 21 33.74 4.62 4.21
N ASP A 22 35.03 4.28 4.34
CA ASP A 22 35.97 4.09 3.21
C ASP A 22 35.63 2.82 2.37
N GLY A 23 34.33 2.51 2.25
CA GLY A 23 33.80 1.31 1.61
C GLY A 23 33.47 1.50 0.12
N TYR A 24 33.42 0.39 -0.61
CA TYR A 24 32.93 0.40 -2.00
C TYR A 24 31.42 0.68 -2.02
N PRO A 25 30.94 1.71 -2.76
CA PRO A 25 29.53 2.07 -2.74
C PRO A 25 28.67 0.96 -3.36
N LEU A 26 27.68 0.49 -2.61
CA LEU A 26 26.70 -0.48 -3.08
C LEU A 26 25.65 0.20 -3.98
N ILE A 27 25.19 -0.52 -5.01
CA ILE A 27 24.14 -0.06 -5.93
C ILE A 27 22.75 -0.40 -5.38
N GLY A 28 21.71 0.29 -5.86
CA GLY A 28 20.32 -0.01 -5.51
C GLY A 28 19.83 0.65 -4.21
N ARG A 29 20.54 1.62 -3.65
CA ARG A 29 20.08 2.44 -2.53
C ARG A 29 20.57 3.89 -2.65
N PRO A 30 19.90 4.86 -2.02
CA PRO A 30 20.48 6.18 -1.79
C PRO A 30 21.80 6.04 -1.03
N VAL A 31 22.86 6.68 -1.54
CA VAL A 31 24.20 6.75 -0.93
C VAL A 31 24.25 8.02 -0.09
N ASP A 32 24.71 7.93 1.15
CA ASP A 32 24.80 9.06 2.09
C ASP A 32 23.52 9.93 2.15
N PRO A 33 22.36 9.31 2.50
CA PRO A 33 21.09 10.02 2.60
C PRO A 33 21.17 11.17 3.63
N LYS A 34 20.48 12.28 3.39
CA LYS A 34 20.40 13.39 4.35
C LYS A 34 19.73 12.95 5.66
N VAL A 35 18.72 12.08 5.55
CA VAL A 35 18.01 11.47 6.67
C VAL A 35 18.32 9.97 6.65
N PRO A 36 19.34 9.51 7.39
CA PRO A 36 19.67 8.09 7.44
C PRO A 36 18.59 7.29 8.19
N ALA A 37 18.28 6.09 7.67
CA ALA A 37 17.34 5.15 8.27
C ALA A 37 17.87 3.72 8.12
N ALA A 38 17.71 2.90 9.17
CA ALA A 38 17.99 1.48 9.15
C ALA A 38 16.69 0.68 8.90
N TRP A 39 16.79 -0.46 8.21
CA TRP A 39 15.63 -1.19 7.67
C TRP A 39 15.63 -2.66 8.11
N ASP A 40 16.06 -2.87 9.35
CA ASP A 40 16.26 -4.17 10.02
C ASP A 40 15.42 -4.30 11.32
N PHE A 41 14.48 -3.38 11.56
CA PHE A 41 13.53 -3.41 12.68
C PHE A 41 12.21 -2.70 12.32
N TYR A 42 11.14 -3.03 13.07
CA TYR A 42 9.82 -2.41 12.98
C TYR A 42 9.64 -1.28 13.99
N ARG A 43 8.76 -0.33 13.66
CA ARG A 43 9.12 1.06 13.92
C ARG A 43 8.12 1.96 14.66
N ASP A 44 7.26 1.54 15.57
CA ASP A 44 6.23 2.33 16.34
C ASP A 44 5.65 3.66 15.74
N TYR A 45 4.65 4.28 16.38
CA TYR A 45 4.04 5.49 15.80
C TYR A 45 4.99 6.68 15.84
N ASP A 46 5.68 6.86 16.96
CA ASP A 46 6.54 8.01 17.23
C ASP A 46 7.80 7.99 16.36
N ALA A 47 8.44 6.82 16.19
CA ALA A 47 9.65 6.71 15.38
C ALA A 47 9.35 6.85 13.88
N GLN A 48 8.21 6.34 13.39
CA GLN A 48 7.77 6.63 12.02
C GLN A 48 7.43 8.12 11.82
N THR A 49 6.66 8.71 12.74
CA THR A 49 6.31 10.14 12.70
C THR A 49 7.56 11.01 12.65
N LYS A 50 8.54 10.71 13.51
CA LYS A 50 9.82 11.41 13.53
C LYS A 50 10.54 11.31 12.19
N LEU A 51 10.62 10.13 11.59
CA LEU A 51 11.30 9.95 10.30
C LEU A 51 10.62 10.77 9.18
N LEU A 52 9.29 10.78 9.14
CA LEU A 52 8.53 11.60 8.18
C LEU A 52 8.78 13.10 8.39
N GLN A 53 8.77 13.57 9.64
CA GLN A 53 9.06 14.97 9.96
C GLN A 53 10.50 15.37 9.57
N ASP A 54 11.47 14.50 9.85
CA ASP A 54 12.88 14.73 9.49
C ASP A 54 13.04 14.79 7.96
N LEU A 55 12.36 13.91 7.21
CA LEU A 55 12.35 13.93 5.74
C LEU A 55 11.78 15.24 5.18
N ALA A 56 10.61 15.67 5.66
CA ALA A 56 9.97 16.91 5.23
C ALA A 56 10.83 18.15 5.55
N ALA A 57 11.52 18.15 6.70
CA ALA A 57 12.42 19.23 7.07
C ALA A 57 13.69 19.28 6.20
N ALA A 58 14.23 18.12 5.81
CA ALA A 58 15.47 18.01 5.04
C ALA A 58 15.31 18.22 3.52
N HIS A 59 14.10 18.02 2.98
CA HIS A 59 13.80 18.08 1.54
C HIS A 59 12.49 18.83 1.20
N PRO A 60 12.31 20.08 1.68
CA PRO A 60 11.07 20.84 1.51
C PRO A 60 10.74 21.22 0.05
N ASP A 61 11.72 21.07 -0.86
CA ASP A 61 11.57 21.30 -2.29
C ASP A 61 10.90 20.15 -3.04
N ILE A 62 10.90 18.94 -2.44
CA ILE A 62 10.35 17.73 -3.07
C ILE A 62 9.36 16.95 -2.20
N CYS A 63 9.19 17.30 -0.93
CA CYS A 63 8.15 16.70 -0.11
C CYS A 63 7.51 17.64 0.93
N ARG A 64 6.28 17.30 1.33
CA ARG A 64 5.49 17.96 2.37
C ARG A 64 4.76 16.90 3.19
N LEU A 65 4.69 17.10 4.50
CA LEU A 65 3.98 16.22 5.43
C LEU A 65 2.72 16.93 5.93
N ASP A 66 1.57 16.31 5.72
CA ASP A 66 0.26 16.81 6.17
C ASP A 66 -0.47 15.69 6.92
N SER A 67 -1.31 16.05 7.90
CA SER A 67 -2.24 15.09 8.52
C SER A 67 -3.59 15.17 7.82
N ILE A 68 -4.16 14.01 7.47
CA ILE A 68 -5.47 13.92 6.78
C ILE A 68 -6.63 13.70 7.74
N GLY A 69 -6.35 13.56 9.03
CA GLY A 69 -7.31 13.23 10.07
C GLY A 69 -6.60 12.60 11.26
N THR A 70 -7.38 12.11 12.22
CA THR A 70 -6.85 11.39 13.37
C THR A 70 -7.45 10.00 13.46
N SER A 71 -6.74 9.07 14.06
CA SER A 71 -7.28 7.80 14.52
C SER A 71 -8.24 7.98 15.69
N TRP A 72 -8.93 6.92 16.08
CA TRP A 72 -9.84 6.90 17.22
C TRP A 72 -9.24 7.45 18.52
N GLN A 73 -8.00 7.05 18.86
CA GLN A 73 -7.28 7.54 20.04
C GLN A 73 -6.59 8.89 19.83
N GLY A 74 -6.76 9.53 18.66
CA GLY A 74 -6.31 10.88 18.38
C GLY A 74 -4.89 10.99 17.81
N ARG A 75 -4.30 9.90 17.31
CA ARG A 75 -3.01 9.96 16.59
C ARG A 75 -3.22 10.53 15.19
N GLU A 76 -2.32 11.39 14.75
CA GLU A 76 -2.37 11.98 13.40
C GLU A 76 -2.16 10.92 12.32
N MET A 77 -2.96 10.96 11.26
CA MET A 77 -2.80 10.13 10.07
C MET A 77 -1.97 10.88 9.03
N TRP A 78 -0.67 10.59 9.01
CA TRP A 78 0.30 11.32 8.21
C TRP A 78 0.35 10.90 6.75
N VAL A 79 0.15 11.85 5.83
CA VAL A 79 0.42 11.68 4.40
C VAL A 79 1.66 12.47 3.99
N MET A 80 2.64 11.76 3.44
CA MET A 80 3.79 12.36 2.77
C MET A 80 3.44 12.61 1.30
N THR A 81 3.33 13.88 0.93
CA THR A 81 3.22 14.31 -0.47
C THR A 81 4.63 14.45 -1.05
N ILE A 82 4.95 13.72 -2.12
CA ILE A 82 6.28 13.71 -2.76
C ILE A 82 6.12 14.10 -4.24
N THR A 83 6.68 15.25 -4.62
CA THR A 83 6.75 15.73 -6.00
C THR A 83 7.73 16.90 -6.06
N ASN A 84 8.35 17.14 -7.22
CA ASN A 84 9.06 18.40 -7.40
C ASN A 84 8.10 19.58 -7.51
N PHE A 85 7.98 20.38 -6.44
CA PHE A 85 7.06 21.53 -6.36
C PHE A 85 7.43 22.69 -7.30
N SER A 86 8.64 22.70 -7.86
CA SER A 86 9.04 23.69 -8.86
C SER A 86 8.56 23.35 -10.28
N MET A 87 8.14 22.11 -10.53
CA MET A 87 7.83 21.58 -11.86
C MET A 87 6.32 21.51 -12.13
N GLY A 88 5.64 22.64 -12.10
CA GLY A 88 4.21 22.73 -12.39
C GLY A 88 3.32 22.50 -11.16
N ASP A 89 2.01 22.58 -11.36
CA ASP A 89 1.00 22.47 -10.31
C ASP A 89 0.79 20.99 -9.91
N GLU A 90 0.92 20.70 -8.61
CA GLU A 90 0.72 19.38 -7.98
C GLU A 90 -0.62 18.76 -8.40
N ALA A 91 -1.70 19.54 -8.37
CA ALA A 91 -3.06 19.08 -8.72
C ALA A 91 -3.23 18.78 -10.22
N ARG A 92 -2.22 19.10 -11.04
CA ARG A 92 -2.24 18.95 -12.51
C ARG A 92 -1.25 17.89 -13.00
N LYS A 93 -0.54 17.20 -12.10
CA LYS A 93 0.29 16.05 -12.39
C LYS A 93 -0.48 14.75 -12.15
N PRO A 94 -0.20 13.66 -12.89
CA PRO A 94 -0.65 12.31 -12.50
C PRO A 94 -0.21 12.00 -11.07
N ALA A 95 -1.12 11.48 -10.25
CA ALA A 95 -0.81 11.12 -8.87
C ALA A 95 -0.97 9.62 -8.60
N PHE A 96 -0.17 9.12 -7.65
CA PHE A 96 -0.18 7.76 -7.16
C PHE A 96 -0.45 7.76 -5.66
N TRP A 97 -1.36 6.90 -5.20
CA TRP A 97 -1.62 6.68 -3.79
C TRP A 97 -0.90 5.40 -3.32
N LEU A 98 -0.27 5.44 -2.15
CA LEU A 98 0.25 4.26 -1.47
C LEU A 98 -0.11 4.33 0.00
N ASP A 99 -0.66 3.26 0.54
CA ASP A 99 -0.84 3.08 1.97
C ASP A 99 -0.34 1.73 2.46
N GLY A 100 -0.24 1.61 3.79
CA GLY A 100 0.06 0.36 4.46
C GLY A 100 -0.46 0.34 5.89
N GLY A 101 -0.60 -0.86 6.45
CA GLY A 101 -0.99 -1.04 7.84
C GLY A 101 -2.43 -0.62 8.12
N ILE A 102 -3.36 -0.88 7.20
CA ILE A 102 -4.81 -0.82 7.47
C ILE A 102 -5.21 -1.87 8.51
N HIS A 103 -4.56 -3.04 8.49
CA HIS A 103 -4.57 -4.03 9.56
C HIS A 103 -3.28 -3.90 10.37
N ALA A 104 -3.40 -3.84 11.70
CA ALA A 104 -2.30 -3.40 12.55
C ALA A 104 -1.20 -4.45 12.78
N ASN A 105 -1.55 -5.73 12.81
CA ASN A 105 -0.59 -6.83 12.86
C ASN A 105 0.23 -7.00 11.56
N GLU A 106 -0.10 -6.22 10.52
CA GLU A 106 0.57 -6.21 9.20
C GLU A 106 1.68 -5.16 9.14
N ILE A 107 2.53 -5.14 10.18
CA ILE A 107 3.50 -4.06 10.44
C ILE A 107 4.51 -3.82 9.32
N GLN A 108 4.86 -4.84 8.53
CA GLN A 108 5.75 -4.67 7.38
C GLN A 108 5.11 -3.87 6.24
N GLY A 109 3.79 -3.88 6.11
CA GLY A 109 3.10 -3.06 5.12
C GLY A 109 3.29 -1.58 5.40
N SER A 110 3.20 -1.22 6.69
CA SER A 110 3.46 0.14 7.16
C SER A 110 4.91 0.57 6.90
N ASP A 111 5.87 -0.26 7.28
CA ASP A 111 7.29 0.01 7.05
C ASP A 111 7.66 -0.01 5.55
N GLY A 112 6.92 -0.74 4.71
CA GLY A 112 7.08 -0.77 3.24
C GLY A 112 6.66 0.54 2.58
N ALA A 113 5.54 1.10 3.01
CA ALA A 113 5.10 2.42 2.57
C ALA A 113 6.09 3.51 3.03
N LEU A 114 6.56 3.45 4.28
CA LEU A 114 7.59 4.36 4.80
C LEU A 114 8.92 4.26 4.04
N TYR A 115 9.37 3.04 3.73
CA TYR A 115 10.56 2.79 2.92
C TYR A 115 10.41 3.40 1.53
N THR A 116 9.23 3.29 0.92
CA THR A 116 8.95 3.90 -0.39
C THR A 116 9.08 5.41 -0.35
N ALA A 117 8.52 6.07 0.67
CA ALA A 117 8.66 7.51 0.86
C ALA A 117 10.14 7.92 1.01
N TRP A 118 10.87 7.25 1.90
CA TRP A 118 12.28 7.50 2.13
C TRP A 118 13.13 7.32 0.86
N PHE A 119 12.90 6.24 0.11
CA PHE A 119 13.66 5.92 -1.10
C PHE A 119 13.43 6.94 -2.22
N LEU A 120 12.18 7.36 -2.44
CA LEU A 120 11.84 8.38 -3.44
C LEU A 120 12.51 9.73 -3.12
N ILE A 121 12.47 10.14 -1.85
CA ILE A 121 13.03 11.43 -1.39
C ILE A 121 14.56 11.43 -1.44
N GLU A 122 15.20 10.45 -0.79
CA GLU A 122 16.66 10.39 -0.73
C GLU A 122 17.29 10.00 -2.09
N GLY A 123 16.57 9.22 -2.90
CA GLY A 123 16.97 8.83 -4.24
C GLY A 123 16.85 9.93 -5.30
N TYR A 124 16.04 10.97 -5.06
CA TYR A 124 15.72 12.02 -6.05
C TYR A 124 16.97 12.69 -6.67
N SER A 125 17.93 13.08 -5.82
CA SER A 125 19.14 13.77 -6.28
C SER A 125 20.16 12.83 -6.92
N GLN A 126 20.04 11.52 -6.69
CA GLN A 126 21.08 10.54 -7.00
C GLN A 126 20.72 9.63 -8.18
N MET A 127 19.43 9.35 -8.37
CA MET A 127 18.94 8.37 -9.33
C MET A 127 18.08 9.05 -10.40
N LYS A 128 18.55 9.00 -11.65
CA LYS A 128 17.87 9.67 -12.78
C LYS A 128 16.41 9.23 -12.94
N GLN A 129 16.13 7.93 -12.86
CA GLN A 129 14.77 7.41 -13.02
C GLN A 129 13.83 7.88 -11.92
N ILE A 130 14.28 7.87 -10.66
CA ILE A 130 13.51 8.40 -9.52
C ILE A 130 13.24 9.89 -9.70
N ARG A 131 14.25 10.66 -10.12
CA ARG A 131 14.11 12.09 -10.42
C ARG A 131 13.04 12.36 -11.48
N GLU A 132 13.10 11.65 -12.61
CA GLU A 132 12.15 11.83 -13.71
C GLU A 132 10.71 11.52 -13.30
N ILE A 133 10.54 10.50 -12.46
CA ILE A 133 9.23 10.11 -11.91
C ILE A 133 8.72 11.20 -10.94
N VAL A 134 9.52 11.62 -9.95
CA VAL A 134 9.13 12.66 -8.98
C VAL A 134 8.93 14.05 -9.63
N ASP A 135 9.66 14.35 -10.71
CA ASP A 135 9.46 15.59 -11.46
C ASP A 135 8.10 15.61 -12.17
N SER A 136 7.66 14.47 -12.69
CA SER A 136 6.47 14.36 -13.55
C SER A 136 5.19 13.90 -12.84
N GLN A 137 5.29 13.35 -11.63
CA GLN A 137 4.19 12.75 -10.88
C GLN A 137 4.12 13.27 -9.44
N VAL A 138 3.04 12.92 -8.74
CA VAL A 138 2.89 13.12 -7.29
C VAL A 138 2.67 11.77 -6.62
N PHE A 139 3.36 11.52 -5.51
CA PHE A 139 3.05 10.40 -4.63
C PHE A 139 2.40 10.93 -3.36
N TYR A 140 1.27 10.35 -2.99
CA TYR A 140 0.67 10.52 -1.67
C TYR A 140 0.85 9.20 -0.94
N ILE A 141 1.66 9.22 0.12
CA ILE A 141 2.00 8.01 0.86
C ILE A 141 1.49 8.15 2.29
N LEU A 142 0.59 7.25 2.71
CA LEU A 142 0.10 7.09 4.08
C LEU A 142 0.73 5.84 4.70
N PRO A 143 1.85 5.95 5.44
CA PRO A 143 2.53 4.75 5.93
C PRO A 143 1.75 3.98 6.99
N MET A 144 0.77 4.59 7.66
CA MET A 144 0.11 3.97 8.80
C MET A 144 -1.36 4.38 8.84
N MET A 145 -2.22 3.52 8.29
CA MET A 145 -3.66 3.77 8.28
C MET A 145 -4.33 3.45 9.63
N SER A 146 -3.80 2.48 10.39
CA SER A 146 -4.29 2.11 11.73
C SER A 146 -3.23 2.35 12.82
N PRO A 147 -2.88 3.62 13.13
CA PRO A 147 -1.76 3.93 14.01
C PRO A 147 -1.96 3.50 15.47
N ASP A 148 -3.21 3.45 15.94
CA ASP A 148 -3.49 3.05 17.33
C ASP A 148 -3.19 1.58 17.56
N SER A 149 -3.81 0.70 16.76
CA SER A 149 -3.63 -0.74 16.90
C SER A 149 -2.21 -1.18 16.56
N ARG A 150 -1.49 -0.44 15.71
CA ARG A 150 -0.09 -0.74 15.41
C ARG A 150 0.79 -0.59 16.65
N ASP A 151 0.58 0.47 17.44
CA ASP A 151 1.31 0.65 18.70
C ASP A 151 0.94 -0.43 19.72
N VAL A 152 -0.34 -0.81 19.80
CA VAL A 152 -0.78 -1.93 20.64
C VAL A 152 -0.06 -3.22 20.26
N HIS A 153 -0.05 -3.59 18.97
CA HIS A 153 0.66 -4.78 18.51
C HIS A 153 2.17 -4.78 18.86
N LEU A 154 2.82 -3.61 18.82
CA LEU A 154 4.25 -3.51 19.09
C LEU A 154 4.58 -3.53 20.59
N HIS A 155 3.81 -2.81 21.40
CA HIS A 155 4.16 -2.55 22.81
C HIS A 155 3.42 -3.44 23.82
N GLU A 156 2.30 -4.03 23.44
CA GLU A 156 1.48 -4.88 24.31
C GLU A 156 1.63 -6.36 23.93
N ALA A 157 1.17 -7.26 24.80
CA ALA A 157 1.12 -8.68 24.48
C ALA A 157 0.16 -8.91 23.31
N ALA A 158 0.56 -9.77 22.39
CA ALA A 158 -0.27 -10.16 21.25
C ALA A 158 0.18 -11.50 20.71
N ASN A 159 -0.69 -12.17 19.96
CA ASN A 159 -0.33 -13.28 19.09
C ASN A 159 0.10 -12.74 17.70
N THR A 160 0.41 -13.63 16.76
CA THR A 160 0.78 -13.24 15.38
C THR A 160 -0.39 -12.65 14.56
N HIS A 161 -1.63 -12.90 14.97
CA HIS A 161 -2.84 -12.56 14.21
C HIS A 161 -3.54 -11.28 14.67
N GLY A 162 -3.31 -10.83 15.91
CA GLY A 162 -3.98 -9.70 16.54
C GLY A 162 -3.03 -8.59 17.00
N PRO A 163 -3.56 -7.38 17.25
CA PRO A 163 -4.86 -6.89 16.80
C PRO A 163 -4.88 -6.68 15.27
N ARG A 164 -5.95 -7.16 14.62
CA ARG A 164 -6.22 -6.88 13.19
C ARG A 164 -7.06 -5.62 13.00
N THR A 165 -8.02 -5.40 13.89
CA THR A 165 -8.97 -4.28 13.85
C THR A 165 -8.36 -2.98 14.38
N GLY A 166 -9.11 -1.87 14.32
CA GLY A 166 -8.77 -0.61 14.99
C GLY A 166 -9.08 -0.65 16.50
N GLN A 167 -8.66 0.37 17.25
CA GLN A 167 -8.84 0.46 18.71
C GLN A 167 -10.18 1.11 19.14
N ARG A 168 -11.21 1.05 18.30
CA ARG A 168 -12.53 1.59 18.65
C ARG A 168 -13.27 0.53 19.48
N PRO A 169 -13.68 0.84 20.73
CA PRO A 169 -14.40 -0.12 21.56
C PRO A 169 -15.73 -0.52 20.93
N ILE A 170 -16.05 -1.82 20.95
CA ILE A 170 -17.31 -2.35 20.42
C ILE A 170 -17.94 -3.33 21.39
N ASP A 171 -19.25 -3.15 21.53
CA ASP A 171 -20.17 -4.07 22.17
C ASP A 171 -20.69 -5.01 21.06
N ASN A 172 -20.03 -6.15 20.91
CA ASN A 172 -20.19 -7.05 19.75
C ASN A 172 -21.52 -7.82 19.80
N ASP A 173 -22.01 -8.15 20.99
CA ASP A 173 -23.22 -8.94 21.22
C ASP A 173 -24.42 -8.09 21.70
N ARG A 174 -24.20 -6.81 22.01
CA ARG A 174 -25.17 -5.79 22.44
C ARG A 174 -25.71 -5.99 23.83
N ASP A 175 -24.90 -6.55 24.71
CA ASP A 175 -25.26 -6.77 26.11
C ASP A 175 -25.02 -5.53 26.99
N GLY A 176 -24.29 -4.53 26.47
CA GLY A 176 -23.98 -3.26 27.12
C GLY A 176 -22.59 -3.17 27.73
N LEU A 177 -21.74 -4.18 27.53
CA LEU A 177 -20.34 -4.23 27.90
C LEU A 177 -19.47 -4.23 26.61
N PHE A 178 -18.20 -3.87 26.72
CA PHE A 178 -17.31 -3.65 25.57
C PHE A 178 -16.03 -4.45 25.78
N ASP A 179 -15.59 -5.20 24.76
CA ASP A 179 -14.28 -5.88 24.70
C ASP A 179 -14.02 -6.75 25.96
N GLU A 180 -14.80 -7.82 26.14
CA GLU A 180 -14.97 -8.49 27.44
C GLU A 180 -13.92 -9.54 27.81
N ASP A 181 -13.24 -10.16 26.83
CA ASP A 181 -12.27 -11.24 27.10
C ASP A 181 -11.09 -11.23 26.10
N ASP A 182 -10.14 -10.34 26.34
CA ASP A 182 -8.86 -10.31 25.61
C ASP A 182 -7.91 -11.41 26.10
N ASP A 183 -6.98 -11.83 25.25
CA ASP A 183 -5.92 -12.79 25.63
C ASP A 183 -5.12 -12.25 26.84
N ASP A 184 -4.91 -13.09 27.86
CA ASP A 184 -4.10 -12.75 29.04
C ASP A 184 -2.67 -13.30 28.91
N ASP A 185 -1.68 -12.41 28.94
CA ASP A 185 -0.26 -12.76 29.00
C ASP A 185 0.09 -13.37 30.37
N LEU A 186 0.08 -14.70 30.45
CA LEU A 186 0.13 -15.43 31.72
C LEU A 186 1.51 -15.35 32.38
N ASP A 187 2.58 -15.16 31.60
CA ASP A 187 3.95 -15.12 32.08
C ASP A 187 4.61 -13.73 32.00
N GLY A 188 3.97 -12.78 31.32
CA GLY A 188 4.40 -11.39 31.17
C GLY A 188 5.55 -11.21 30.18
N ASP A 189 5.75 -12.13 29.23
CA ASP A 189 6.81 -12.08 28.23
C ASP A 189 6.45 -11.26 26.97
N GLY A 190 5.20 -10.83 26.84
CA GLY A 190 4.67 -10.04 25.74
C GLY A 190 4.30 -10.85 24.49
N HIS A 191 4.20 -12.18 24.61
CA HIS A 191 3.81 -13.09 23.54
C HIS A 191 2.63 -13.98 23.95
N ILE A 192 1.46 -13.69 23.38
CA ILE A 192 0.32 -14.60 23.48
C ILE A 192 0.62 -15.89 22.71
N VAL A 193 0.96 -16.94 23.46
CA VAL A 193 1.33 -18.26 22.96
C VAL A 193 0.32 -19.33 23.39
N SER A 194 0.54 -20.59 23.01
CA SER A 194 -0.42 -21.65 23.33
C SER A 194 -0.21 -22.24 24.72
N MET A 195 -1.30 -22.74 25.32
CA MET A 195 -1.31 -23.53 26.53
C MET A 195 -1.43 -25.04 26.25
N ARG A 196 -0.72 -25.87 27.03
CA ARG A 196 -0.84 -27.34 27.03
C ARG A 196 -0.80 -27.94 28.43
N VAL A 197 -1.43 -29.11 28.60
CA VAL A 197 -1.38 -29.89 29.85
C VAL A 197 -1.11 -31.36 29.57
N LYS A 198 -0.39 -32.02 30.50
CA LYS A 198 -0.17 -33.47 30.44
C LYS A 198 -1.48 -34.20 30.67
N ASP A 199 -1.91 -34.97 29.68
CA ASP A 199 -3.14 -35.76 29.72
C ASP A 199 -2.87 -37.14 29.11
N PRO A 200 -2.96 -38.23 29.88
CA PRO A 200 -2.80 -39.60 29.37
C PRO A 200 -3.80 -39.98 28.26
N ASN A 201 -4.91 -39.24 28.12
CA ASN A 201 -5.89 -39.41 27.05
C ASN A 201 -5.77 -38.34 25.96
N GLY A 202 -4.80 -37.43 26.11
CA GLY A 202 -4.55 -36.34 25.18
C GLY A 202 -4.21 -36.85 23.78
N ARG A 203 -4.53 -36.05 22.78
CA ARG A 203 -4.34 -36.40 21.36
C ARG A 203 -3.15 -35.73 20.71
N TRP A 204 -2.33 -35.05 21.49
CA TRP A 204 -1.12 -34.38 21.03
C TRP A 204 0.13 -35.05 21.61
N LYS A 205 1.22 -35.02 20.84
CA LYS A 205 2.55 -35.47 21.21
C LYS A 205 3.60 -34.48 20.69
N GLU A 206 4.78 -34.51 21.29
CA GLU A 206 5.94 -33.77 20.78
C GLU A 206 6.38 -34.37 19.43
N ASP A 207 6.83 -33.52 18.50
CA ASP A 207 7.44 -33.99 17.26
C ASP A 207 8.76 -34.72 17.53
N GLU A 208 9.05 -35.77 16.76
CA GLU A 208 10.25 -36.59 16.97
C GLU A 208 11.56 -35.85 16.64
N GLU A 209 11.52 -34.96 15.65
CA GLU A 209 12.68 -34.18 15.21
C GLU A 209 12.75 -32.84 15.94
N TYR A 210 11.61 -32.22 16.21
CA TYR A 210 11.49 -30.92 16.87
C TYR A 210 10.64 -31.02 18.15
N PRO A 211 11.18 -31.48 19.29
CA PRO A 211 10.37 -31.75 20.50
C PRO A 211 9.60 -30.56 21.08
N TRP A 212 10.00 -29.32 20.75
CA TRP A 212 9.29 -28.10 21.10
C TRP A 212 8.00 -27.89 20.28
N MET A 213 7.80 -28.64 19.22
CA MET A 213 6.64 -28.56 18.34
C MET A 213 5.61 -29.65 18.67
N MET A 214 4.33 -29.27 18.70
CA MET A 214 3.23 -30.21 18.98
C MET A 214 2.59 -30.74 17.71
N VAL A 215 2.38 -32.06 17.68
CA VAL A 215 1.75 -32.77 16.55
C VAL A 215 0.62 -33.65 17.05
N ARG A 216 -0.41 -33.81 16.23
CA ARG A 216 -1.50 -34.72 16.57
C ARG A 216 -0.99 -36.16 16.48
N ALA A 217 -1.21 -36.94 17.54
CA ALA A 217 -0.88 -38.37 17.56
C ALA A 217 -1.78 -39.11 16.56
N GLU A 218 -1.19 -40.08 15.84
CA GLU A 218 -1.91 -40.92 14.87
C GLU A 218 -2.97 -41.81 15.56
N GLN A 219 -3.84 -42.47 14.79
CA GLN A 219 -4.94 -43.25 15.36
C GLN A 219 -4.49 -44.41 16.26
N ASP A 220 -3.33 -45.00 15.96
CA ASP A 220 -2.71 -46.10 16.68
C ASP A 220 -1.64 -45.66 17.69
N GLU A 221 -1.48 -44.36 17.89
CA GLU A 221 -0.55 -43.79 18.86
C GLU A 221 -1.28 -43.21 20.08
N ILE A 222 -0.63 -43.31 21.22
CA ILE A 222 -1.06 -42.64 22.45
C ILE A 222 -0.42 -41.25 22.44
N GLY A 223 -1.26 -40.21 22.47
CA GLY A 223 -0.78 -38.87 22.82
C GLY A 223 -0.51 -38.75 24.32
N GLY A 224 0.08 -37.65 24.74
CA GLY A 224 0.35 -37.37 26.16
C GLY A 224 -0.03 -35.97 26.58
N TRP A 225 -0.58 -35.19 25.65
CA TRP A 225 -0.85 -33.77 25.82
C TRP A 225 -2.22 -33.41 25.27
N THR A 226 -2.85 -32.47 25.97
CA THR A 226 -4.05 -31.76 25.52
C THR A 226 -3.68 -30.29 25.34
N MET A 227 -3.96 -29.74 24.16
CA MET A 227 -3.84 -28.30 23.88
C MET A 227 -5.07 -27.60 24.43
N LEU A 228 -4.87 -26.49 25.14
CA LEU A 228 -5.93 -25.76 25.84
C LEU A 228 -6.36 -24.48 25.13
N GLY A 229 -5.61 -24.01 24.14
CA GLY A 229 -5.89 -22.76 23.42
C GLY A 229 -4.69 -21.83 23.43
N GLU A 230 -4.91 -20.55 23.12
CA GLU A 230 -3.98 -19.47 23.43
C GLU A 230 -4.01 -19.17 24.94
N GLU A 231 -2.99 -18.50 25.46
CA GLU A 231 -2.92 -18.14 26.87
C GLU A 231 -3.97 -17.09 27.25
N GLY A 232 -4.53 -17.22 28.45
CA GLY A 232 -5.82 -16.64 28.77
C GLY A 232 -6.40 -17.12 30.09
N TYR A 233 -7.34 -16.38 30.67
CA TYR A 233 -8.19 -16.85 31.77
C TYR A 233 -9.64 -17.11 31.30
N ASP A 234 -10.37 -17.95 32.02
CA ASP A 234 -11.84 -18.05 31.88
C ASP A 234 -12.46 -16.94 32.75
N ASN A 235 -12.48 -15.71 32.24
CA ASN A 235 -12.82 -14.53 33.02
C ASN A 235 -14.30 -14.48 33.45
N ASP A 236 -15.19 -15.21 32.77
CA ASP A 236 -16.64 -15.23 33.03
C ASP A 236 -17.15 -16.56 33.64
N GLY A 237 -16.33 -17.60 33.67
CA GLY A 237 -16.57 -18.87 34.35
C GLY A 237 -17.47 -19.83 33.57
N ASP A 238 -17.56 -19.69 32.25
CA ASP A 238 -18.41 -20.51 31.38
C ASP A 238 -17.73 -21.81 30.90
N GLY A 239 -16.43 -21.93 31.15
CA GLY A 239 -15.59 -23.08 30.80
C GLY A 239 -14.80 -22.93 29.50
N MET A 240 -14.89 -21.78 28.83
CA MET A 240 -14.08 -21.39 27.68
C MET A 240 -13.04 -20.33 28.11
N VAL A 241 -11.95 -20.19 27.35
CA VAL A 241 -10.87 -19.22 27.61
C VAL A 241 -10.68 -18.39 26.34
N ASN A 242 -10.53 -17.08 26.48
CA ASN A 242 -10.38 -16.11 25.39
C ASN A 242 -11.60 -16.07 24.45
N GLU A 243 -12.81 -15.91 24.99
CA GLU A 243 -14.03 -15.72 24.22
C GLU A 243 -14.52 -14.27 24.28
N ASP A 244 -14.46 -13.56 23.14
CA ASP A 244 -14.92 -12.16 22.95
C ASP A 244 -13.86 -11.04 23.11
N GLY A 245 -12.66 -11.26 22.57
CA GLY A 245 -11.61 -10.23 22.47
C GLY A 245 -11.97 -8.99 21.63
N ALA A 246 -11.20 -7.92 21.82
CA ALA A 246 -11.43 -6.58 21.32
C ALA A 246 -11.62 -6.49 19.81
N GLY A 247 -12.68 -5.79 19.36
CA GLY A 247 -12.90 -5.48 17.94
C GLY A 247 -14.22 -6.00 17.35
N GLY A 248 -14.17 -6.69 16.20
CA GLY A 248 -15.35 -7.20 15.48
C GLY A 248 -15.65 -6.52 14.12
N TYR A 249 -14.91 -5.46 13.78
CA TYR A 249 -14.92 -4.84 12.45
C TYR A 249 -13.58 -4.97 11.74
N ASP A 250 -13.60 -4.95 10.42
CA ASP A 250 -12.43 -4.98 9.55
C ASP A 250 -12.41 -3.68 8.73
N PRO A 251 -11.39 -2.82 8.90
CA PRO A 251 -11.30 -1.57 8.14
C PRO A 251 -11.25 -1.79 6.62
N ASN A 252 -10.76 -2.93 6.15
CA ASN A 252 -10.81 -3.32 4.74
C ASN A 252 -12.17 -3.95 4.34
N ARG A 253 -13.24 -3.67 5.09
CA ARG A 253 -14.66 -3.96 4.76
C ARG A 253 -15.56 -2.72 4.92
N ASP A 254 -14.97 -1.54 5.16
CA ASP A 254 -15.71 -0.28 5.39
C ASP A 254 -15.74 0.64 4.15
N TRP A 255 -15.25 0.19 2.99
CA TRP A 255 -15.17 1.04 1.79
C TRP A 255 -16.49 1.10 1.01
N GLY A 256 -16.74 2.23 0.36
CA GLY A 256 -18.07 2.59 -0.17
C GLY A 256 -18.53 1.92 -1.46
N TYR A 257 -17.71 1.10 -2.12
CA TYR A 257 -18.13 0.37 -3.32
C TYR A 257 -18.50 -1.07 -2.98
N ASP A 258 -19.67 -1.50 -3.46
CA ASP A 258 -20.26 -2.81 -3.13
C ASP A 258 -20.17 -3.17 -1.64
N TRP A 259 -20.38 -2.18 -0.79
CA TRP A 259 -20.42 -2.38 0.66
C TRP A 259 -21.66 -3.21 1.03
N GLN A 260 -21.47 -4.22 1.86
CA GLN A 260 -22.53 -5.08 2.35
C GLN A 260 -22.58 -5.06 3.89
N PRO A 261 -23.77 -5.19 4.50
CA PRO A 261 -23.89 -5.24 5.96
C PRO A 261 -23.23 -6.49 6.57
N GLY A 262 -22.92 -6.43 7.87
CA GLY A 262 -22.20 -7.47 8.63
C GLY A 262 -22.72 -8.91 8.51
N HIS A 263 -24.02 -9.10 8.26
CA HIS A 263 -24.60 -10.43 8.07
C HIS A 263 -24.33 -11.05 6.69
N ILE A 264 -23.79 -10.28 5.74
CA ILE A 264 -23.32 -10.73 4.43
C ILE A 264 -21.79 -10.71 4.40
N GLN A 265 -21.21 -9.59 4.83
CA GLN A 265 -19.76 -9.40 4.89
C GLN A 265 -19.33 -9.26 6.35
N TRP A 266 -18.81 -10.35 6.92
CA TRP A 266 -18.21 -10.28 8.26
C TRP A 266 -17.13 -9.18 8.30
N GLY A 267 -17.05 -8.47 9.43
CA GLY A 267 -16.18 -7.31 9.63
C GLY A 267 -16.74 -5.99 9.09
N ALA A 268 -17.79 -5.99 8.28
CA ALA A 268 -18.42 -4.74 7.86
C ALA A 268 -19.10 -4.04 9.06
N TYR A 269 -18.80 -2.75 9.25
CA TYR A 269 -19.31 -2.00 10.39
C TYR A 269 -20.69 -1.39 10.11
N ARG A 270 -20.96 -0.15 10.53
CA ARG A 270 -22.34 0.41 10.56
C ARG A 270 -22.86 0.79 9.18
N TYR A 271 -22.01 1.36 8.34
CA TYR A 271 -22.28 1.86 6.97
C TYR A 271 -20.92 2.21 6.33
N PRO A 272 -20.79 2.36 5.01
CA PRO A 272 -19.49 2.65 4.41
C PRO A 272 -18.89 3.97 4.92
N PHE A 273 -17.59 3.97 5.22
CA PHE A 273 -16.84 5.07 5.84
C PHE A 273 -17.35 5.44 7.23
N SER A 274 -17.81 4.44 7.99
CA SER A 274 -18.20 4.62 9.39
C SER A 274 -17.00 4.61 10.35
N LEU A 275 -15.84 4.17 9.86
CA LEU A 275 -14.53 4.31 10.49
C LEU A 275 -13.89 5.62 10.06
N GLN A 276 -13.38 6.38 11.02
CA GLN A 276 -12.86 7.72 10.76
C GLN A 276 -11.55 7.68 9.96
N GLU A 277 -10.77 6.63 10.14
CA GLU A 277 -9.52 6.37 9.41
C GLU A 277 -9.81 6.18 7.92
N ASN A 278 -10.74 5.27 7.58
CA ASN A 278 -11.21 5.08 6.20
C ASN A 278 -11.84 6.35 5.62
N ARG A 279 -12.63 7.06 6.44
CA ARG A 279 -13.27 8.32 6.01
C ARG A 279 -12.24 9.39 5.65
N ALA A 280 -11.15 9.50 6.42
CA ALA A 280 -10.07 10.45 6.14
C ALA A 280 -9.40 10.16 4.80
N VAL A 281 -9.10 8.89 4.50
CA VAL A 281 -8.56 8.48 3.19
C VAL A 281 -9.55 8.77 2.07
N ALA A 282 -10.83 8.47 2.27
CA ALA A 282 -11.87 8.71 1.28
C ALA A 282 -12.02 10.20 0.95
N ASP A 283 -12.06 11.06 1.97
CA ASP A 283 -12.14 12.52 1.78
C ASP A 283 -10.89 13.07 1.09
N PHE A 284 -9.70 12.57 1.46
CA PHE A 284 -8.46 12.94 0.79
C PHE A 284 -8.50 12.56 -0.69
N ALA A 285 -8.83 11.32 -1.04
CA ALA A 285 -8.87 10.87 -2.42
C ALA A 285 -9.88 11.65 -3.28
N LEU A 286 -11.07 11.95 -2.73
CA LEU A 286 -12.10 12.75 -3.41
C LEU A 286 -11.63 14.20 -3.66
N ALA A 287 -10.78 14.74 -2.80
CA ALA A 287 -10.16 16.06 -2.99
C ALA A 287 -9.01 16.04 -4.02
N HIS A 288 -8.46 14.86 -4.35
CA HIS A 288 -7.32 14.68 -5.27
C HIS A 288 -7.71 13.83 -6.49
N PRO A 289 -8.56 14.34 -7.40
CA PRO A 289 -9.08 13.58 -8.54
C PRO A 289 -8.01 13.14 -9.56
N ASN A 290 -6.79 13.68 -9.44
CA ASN A 290 -5.63 13.33 -10.26
C ASN A 290 -4.96 12.00 -9.85
N ILE A 291 -5.37 11.36 -8.75
CA ILE A 291 -4.90 10.01 -8.37
C ILE A 291 -5.33 9.01 -9.43
N GLY A 292 -4.39 8.50 -10.24
CA GLY A 292 -4.64 7.58 -11.34
C GLY A 292 -4.34 6.12 -11.03
N GLY A 293 -3.60 5.86 -9.95
CA GLY A 293 -3.22 4.52 -9.50
C GLY A 293 -3.05 4.50 -7.99
N ALA A 294 -3.27 3.34 -7.39
CA ALA A 294 -3.19 3.12 -5.96
C ALA A 294 -2.54 1.77 -5.64
N GLN A 295 -1.90 1.66 -4.49
CA GLN A 295 -1.50 0.39 -3.88
C GLN A 295 -1.71 0.40 -2.37
N SER A 296 -2.13 -0.72 -1.82
CA SER A 296 -2.20 -0.93 -0.37
C SER A 296 -1.34 -2.13 0.03
N PHE A 297 -0.47 -1.95 1.01
CA PHE A 297 0.41 -2.99 1.53
C PHE A 297 -0.21 -3.70 2.74
N HIS A 298 -0.37 -5.01 2.57
CA HIS A 298 -0.97 -5.95 3.50
C HIS A 298 -0.02 -7.10 3.85
N ASN A 299 -0.48 -8.04 4.69
CA ASN A 299 0.08 -9.38 4.79
C ASN A 299 -1.00 -10.46 5.05
N ALA A 300 -0.79 -11.73 4.73
CA ALA A 300 0.41 -12.32 4.15
C ALA A 300 0.07 -13.24 2.99
N GLY A 301 1.03 -13.40 2.08
CA GLY A 301 1.09 -14.62 1.28
C GLY A 301 1.83 -14.57 -0.05
N GLY A 302 2.50 -13.46 -0.35
CA GLY A 302 3.17 -13.26 -1.62
C GLY A 302 2.12 -13.15 -2.71
N MET A 303 1.27 -12.15 -2.64
CA MET A 303 0.20 -11.96 -3.62
C MET A 303 0.17 -10.52 -4.11
N ILE A 304 -0.16 -10.35 -5.38
CA ILE A 304 -0.48 -9.09 -6.01
C ILE A 304 -1.95 -9.19 -6.41
N LEU A 305 -2.83 -8.67 -5.58
CA LEU A 305 -4.27 -8.80 -5.74
C LEU A 305 -4.83 -7.65 -6.56
N SER A 306 -5.70 -7.98 -7.49
CA SER A 306 -6.54 -7.04 -8.22
C SER A 306 -8.01 -7.37 -8.01
N GLY A 307 -8.87 -6.43 -8.38
CA GLY A 307 -10.29 -6.67 -8.34
C GLY A 307 -10.82 -7.43 -9.55
N PRO A 308 -12.11 -7.83 -9.52
CA PRO A 308 -13.04 -7.46 -8.45
C PRO A 308 -12.86 -8.28 -7.16
N GLY A 309 -13.30 -7.71 -6.03
CA GLY A 309 -13.40 -8.38 -4.74
C GLY A 309 -14.58 -9.35 -4.66
N ALA A 310 -15.65 -9.11 -5.42
CA ALA A 310 -16.79 -10.01 -5.57
C ALA A 310 -17.07 -10.35 -7.05
N GLU A 311 -17.85 -11.39 -7.34
CA GLU A 311 -18.17 -11.73 -8.74
C GLU A 311 -19.00 -10.60 -9.39
N GLU A 312 -18.40 -9.87 -10.34
CA GLU A 312 -19.07 -8.79 -11.07
C GLU A 312 -18.48 -8.50 -12.46
N ASN A 313 -19.16 -7.63 -13.22
CA ASN A 313 -18.79 -7.24 -14.59
C ASN A 313 -18.30 -5.79 -14.71
N THR A 314 -17.99 -5.13 -13.59
CA THR A 314 -17.55 -3.73 -13.56
C THR A 314 -16.16 -3.58 -14.18
N TYR A 315 -15.25 -4.51 -13.91
CA TYR A 315 -13.92 -4.56 -14.51
C TYR A 315 -14.01 -4.90 -16.00
N SER A 316 -13.80 -3.90 -16.86
CA SER A 316 -13.88 -4.08 -18.31
C SER A 316 -12.71 -4.91 -18.84
N ARG A 317 -12.87 -5.56 -20.01
CA ARG A 317 -11.78 -6.32 -20.63
C ARG A 317 -10.56 -5.45 -20.94
N SER A 318 -10.75 -4.19 -21.33
CA SER A 318 -9.63 -3.29 -21.63
C SER A 318 -8.86 -2.91 -20.37
N ASP A 319 -9.55 -2.65 -19.25
CA ASP A 319 -8.88 -2.31 -17.99
C ASP A 319 -8.16 -3.55 -17.41
N ARG A 320 -8.79 -4.74 -17.47
CA ARG A 320 -8.16 -6.01 -17.05
C ARG A 320 -6.87 -6.30 -17.81
N GLN A 321 -6.79 -5.96 -19.10
CA GLN A 321 -5.55 -6.14 -19.86
C GLN A 321 -4.39 -5.27 -19.33
N VAL A 322 -4.69 -4.07 -18.81
CA VAL A 322 -3.69 -3.22 -18.16
C VAL A 322 -3.31 -3.81 -16.80
N TYR A 323 -4.29 -4.28 -16.02
CA TYR A 323 -4.05 -4.99 -14.77
C TYR A 323 -3.13 -6.21 -14.98
N ASP A 324 -3.41 -7.04 -15.98
CA ASP A 324 -2.61 -8.22 -16.28
C ASP A 324 -1.18 -7.87 -16.67
N ALA A 325 -0.98 -6.81 -17.45
CA ALA A 325 0.34 -6.40 -17.92
C ALA A 325 1.23 -5.94 -16.75
N ILE A 326 0.68 -5.12 -15.85
CA ILE A 326 1.42 -4.59 -14.69
C ILE A 326 1.59 -5.69 -13.63
N GLY A 327 0.55 -6.45 -13.33
CA GLY A 327 0.56 -7.53 -12.33
C GLY A 327 1.57 -8.62 -12.65
N LYS A 328 1.62 -9.09 -13.91
CA LYS A 328 2.62 -10.10 -14.35
C LYS A 328 4.05 -9.59 -14.29
N ARG A 329 4.28 -8.30 -14.57
CA ARG A 329 5.60 -7.69 -14.34
C ARG A 329 5.93 -7.65 -12.85
N GLY A 330 4.94 -7.43 -11.99
CA GLY A 330 5.10 -7.54 -10.55
C GLY A 330 5.57 -8.92 -10.09
N GLU A 331 5.02 -10.01 -10.64
CA GLU A 331 5.48 -11.38 -10.35
C GLU A 331 6.97 -11.58 -10.70
N GLU A 332 7.46 -10.98 -11.78
CA GLU A 332 8.89 -11.01 -12.14
C GLU A 332 9.75 -10.25 -11.12
N MET A 333 9.24 -9.16 -10.55
CA MET A 333 9.96 -8.28 -9.62
C MET A 333 9.95 -8.81 -8.17
N LEU A 334 8.92 -9.58 -7.81
CA LEU A 334 8.62 -10.10 -6.49
C LEU A 334 8.65 -11.64 -6.47
N PRO A 335 9.84 -12.26 -6.33
CA PRO A 335 9.95 -13.72 -6.30
C PRO A 335 9.08 -14.35 -5.21
N GLY A 336 8.34 -15.39 -5.59
CA GLY A 336 7.39 -16.06 -4.71
C GLY A 336 6.01 -15.42 -4.70
N TYR A 337 5.81 -14.26 -5.34
CA TYR A 337 4.50 -13.61 -5.41
C TYR A 337 3.68 -14.13 -6.59
N LYS A 338 2.36 -14.14 -6.45
CA LYS A 338 1.40 -14.46 -7.52
C LYS A 338 0.45 -13.31 -7.77
N TYR A 339 0.25 -12.96 -9.04
CA TYR A 339 -0.81 -12.04 -9.46
C TYR A 339 -2.14 -12.78 -9.54
N MET A 340 -3.14 -12.25 -8.84
CA MET A 340 -4.42 -12.92 -8.60
C MET A 340 -5.60 -11.94 -8.71
N ILE A 341 -6.76 -12.47 -9.05
CA ILE A 341 -8.05 -11.78 -8.98
C ILE A 341 -8.71 -12.21 -7.67
N THR A 342 -9.04 -11.23 -6.82
CA THR A 342 -9.45 -11.47 -5.41
C THR A 342 -10.59 -12.48 -5.28
N TRP A 343 -11.73 -12.26 -5.95
CA TRP A 343 -12.87 -13.17 -5.82
C TRP A 343 -12.68 -14.54 -6.50
N GLU A 344 -11.89 -14.59 -7.58
CA GLU A 344 -11.75 -15.77 -8.44
C GLU A 344 -10.70 -16.75 -7.88
N ASP A 345 -9.59 -16.21 -7.39
CA ASP A 345 -8.44 -16.99 -6.93
C ASP A 345 -8.35 -17.11 -5.40
N LEU A 346 -9.08 -16.28 -4.63
CA LEU A 346 -9.12 -16.32 -3.17
C LEU A 346 -10.55 -16.51 -2.64
N TYR A 347 -11.21 -15.41 -2.26
CA TYR A 347 -12.50 -15.39 -1.61
C TYR A 347 -13.21 -14.06 -1.87
N THR A 348 -14.53 -14.07 -1.74
CA THR A 348 -15.36 -12.87 -1.92
C THR A 348 -15.11 -11.84 -0.83
N VAL A 349 -14.87 -10.59 -1.24
CA VAL A 349 -14.70 -9.41 -0.40
C VAL A 349 -15.62 -8.31 -0.89
N HIS A 350 -16.53 -7.89 -0.03
CA HIS A 350 -17.38 -6.71 -0.21
C HIS A 350 -16.84 -5.53 0.60
N GLY A 351 -17.01 -4.31 0.09
CA GLY A 351 -16.53 -3.09 0.76
C GLY A 351 -15.01 -3.03 0.95
N GLY A 352 -14.24 -3.65 0.03
CA GLY A 352 -12.78 -3.63 0.03
C GLY A 352 -12.19 -2.38 -0.65
N GLU A 353 -10.98 -2.03 -0.24
CA GLU A 353 -10.28 -0.81 -0.70
C GLU A 353 -10.05 -0.77 -2.22
N LEU A 354 -9.52 -1.87 -2.77
CA LEU A 354 -9.11 -1.98 -4.17
C LEU A 354 -10.26 -1.67 -5.15
N ASP A 355 -11.45 -2.18 -4.87
CA ASP A 355 -12.64 -1.96 -5.68
C ASP A 355 -13.16 -0.54 -5.56
N TRP A 356 -13.03 0.07 -4.38
CA TRP A 356 -13.42 1.45 -4.19
C TRP A 356 -12.51 2.41 -4.99
N TRP A 357 -11.18 2.21 -4.96
CA TRP A 357 -10.26 2.99 -5.79
C TRP A 357 -10.60 2.87 -7.29
N TYR A 358 -10.89 1.65 -7.77
CA TYR A 358 -11.26 1.43 -9.16
C TYR A 358 -12.61 2.05 -9.51
N ALA A 359 -13.67 1.69 -8.79
CA ALA A 359 -15.03 1.98 -9.19
C ALA A 359 -15.56 3.33 -8.72
N SER A 360 -14.95 3.95 -7.70
CA SER A 360 -15.36 5.27 -7.18
C SER A 360 -14.40 6.40 -7.55
N ILE A 361 -13.08 6.12 -7.59
CA ILE A 361 -12.07 7.12 -7.95
C ILE A 361 -11.62 6.99 -9.41
N GLY A 362 -11.76 5.81 -10.02
CA GLY A 362 -11.24 5.54 -11.36
C GLY A 362 -9.72 5.42 -11.38
N ALA A 363 -9.13 4.87 -10.31
CA ALA A 363 -7.69 4.60 -10.19
C ALA A 363 -7.41 3.09 -10.36
N LEU A 364 -6.28 2.74 -10.97
CA LEU A 364 -5.87 1.33 -11.11
C LEU A 364 -5.20 0.88 -9.80
N ALA A 365 -5.78 -0.09 -9.09
CA ALA A 365 -5.41 -0.39 -7.71
C ALA A 365 -4.99 -1.85 -7.49
N TYR A 366 -3.91 -2.06 -6.73
CA TYR A 366 -3.54 -3.40 -6.25
C TYR A 366 -3.42 -3.45 -4.74
N THR A 367 -3.63 -4.63 -4.18
CA THR A 367 -3.20 -4.96 -2.82
C THR A 367 -1.98 -5.88 -2.91
N ASN A 368 -0.94 -5.59 -2.13
CA ASN A 368 0.22 -6.47 -2.01
C ASN A 368 0.15 -7.21 -0.69
N GLU A 369 -0.07 -8.52 -0.73
CA GLU A 369 0.02 -9.39 0.44
C GLU A 369 1.47 -9.82 0.62
N MET A 370 2.18 -9.12 1.51
CA MET A 370 3.63 -9.28 1.71
C MET A 370 3.94 -10.59 2.44
N TRP A 371 5.22 -10.98 2.49
CA TRP A 371 5.69 -12.23 3.11
C TRP A 371 5.13 -13.54 2.51
N THR A 372 5.99 -14.52 2.30
CA THR A 372 5.60 -15.80 1.71
C THR A 372 6.59 -16.89 2.11
N SER A 373 6.12 -18.14 2.19
CA SER A 373 6.94 -19.33 2.49
C SER A 373 8.13 -19.53 1.56
N PHE A 374 8.08 -18.97 0.34
CA PHE A 374 9.24 -18.90 -0.56
C PHE A 374 10.46 -18.28 0.14
N ASN A 375 10.27 -17.32 1.05
CA ASN A 375 11.37 -16.63 1.72
C ASN A 375 12.14 -17.50 2.71
N TYR A 376 11.61 -18.64 3.16
CA TYR A 376 12.33 -19.52 4.07
C TYR A 376 13.60 -20.08 3.44
N PHE A 377 13.49 -20.67 2.24
CA PHE A 377 14.61 -21.34 1.57
C PHE A 377 14.73 -21.04 0.07
N ARG A 378 13.96 -20.08 -0.45
CA ARG A 378 13.91 -19.70 -1.88
C ARG A 378 13.53 -20.86 -2.79
N THR A 379 12.67 -21.74 -2.28
CA THR A 379 12.12 -22.91 -2.97
C THR A 379 10.68 -22.63 -3.41
N ALA A 380 10.23 -23.30 -4.46
CA ALA A 380 8.89 -23.10 -5.01
C ALA A 380 7.82 -23.23 -3.92
N ASN A 381 6.94 -22.23 -3.83
CA ASN A 381 5.80 -22.23 -2.92
C ASN A 381 4.72 -23.19 -3.47
N ASP A 382 4.28 -24.14 -2.65
CA ASP A 382 3.28 -25.17 -2.97
C ASP A 382 1.83 -24.65 -2.97
N GLY A 383 1.64 -23.36 -2.68
CA GLY A 383 0.34 -22.72 -2.54
C GLY A 383 -0.04 -22.46 -1.08
N ASN A 384 0.70 -23.03 -0.12
CA ASN A 384 0.57 -22.66 1.29
C ASN A 384 1.51 -21.50 1.61
N TRP A 385 0.93 -20.33 1.84
CA TRP A 385 1.70 -19.14 2.17
C TRP A 385 2.47 -19.25 3.49
N GLN A 386 1.99 -20.05 4.45
CA GLN A 386 2.70 -20.33 5.70
C GLN A 386 3.84 -21.34 5.50
N GLY A 387 3.84 -22.07 4.38
CA GLY A 387 4.80 -23.13 4.09
C GLY A 387 4.57 -24.40 4.91
N ASP A 388 5.32 -25.44 4.59
CA ASP A 388 5.29 -26.68 5.37
C ASP A 388 5.79 -26.45 6.80
N ARG A 389 5.20 -27.18 7.76
CA ARG A 389 5.55 -27.08 9.17
C ARG A 389 7.04 -27.40 9.40
N ASN A 390 7.60 -28.38 8.71
CA ASN A 390 9.01 -28.74 8.87
C ASN A 390 9.92 -27.68 8.22
N ASP A 391 9.46 -26.99 7.18
CA ASP A 391 10.18 -25.83 6.63
C ASP A 391 10.26 -24.70 7.66
N GLN A 392 9.14 -24.38 8.31
CA GLN A 392 9.11 -23.38 9.39
C GLN A 392 10.05 -23.78 10.55
N ALA A 393 10.00 -25.04 10.99
CA ALA A 393 10.85 -25.52 12.08
C ALA A 393 12.34 -25.46 11.71
N ARG A 394 12.72 -25.92 10.51
CA ARG A 394 14.09 -25.80 10.01
C ARG A 394 14.53 -24.35 9.86
N PHE A 395 13.64 -23.48 9.39
CA PHE A 395 13.94 -22.05 9.23
C PHE A 395 14.26 -21.43 10.59
N ASN A 396 13.42 -21.71 11.59
CA ASN A 396 13.65 -21.30 12.96
C ASN A 396 15.00 -21.82 13.48
N ASP A 397 15.26 -23.13 13.42
CA ASP A 397 16.45 -23.73 14.02
C ASP A 397 17.75 -23.33 13.30
N GLN A 398 17.74 -23.26 11.97
CA GLN A 398 18.96 -23.09 11.17
C GLN A 398 19.27 -21.63 10.85
N LEU A 399 18.25 -20.77 10.68
CA LEU A 399 18.43 -19.39 10.25
C LEU A 399 18.06 -18.37 11.33
N LEU A 400 17.13 -18.71 12.24
CA LEU A 400 16.80 -17.87 13.40
C LEU A 400 17.41 -18.38 14.71
N PHE A 401 18.14 -19.50 14.67
CA PHE A 401 18.79 -20.10 15.84
C PHE A 401 17.84 -20.37 17.01
N GLY A 402 16.59 -20.75 16.71
CA GLY A 402 15.55 -21.03 17.70
C GLY A 402 14.82 -19.81 18.24
N GLU A 403 15.16 -18.59 17.79
CA GLU A 403 14.62 -17.35 18.35
C GLU A 403 13.10 -17.17 18.14
N ALA A 404 12.52 -17.81 17.13
CA ALA A 404 11.11 -17.61 16.78
C ALA A 404 10.12 -18.24 17.77
N PHE A 405 10.58 -19.08 18.70
CA PHE A 405 9.74 -19.88 19.57
C PHE A 405 9.98 -19.55 21.06
N VAL A 406 8.92 -19.40 21.83
CA VAL A 406 8.91 -19.35 23.29
C VAL A 406 8.92 -20.79 23.81
N PRO A 407 10.00 -21.27 24.46
CA PRO A 407 10.07 -22.64 24.93
C PRO A 407 8.97 -22.97 25.95
N TRP A 408 8.43 -24.18 25.87
CA TRP A 408 7.47 -24.69 26.84
C TRP A 408 7.99 -24.61 28.27
N HIS A 409 7.23 -23.95 29.14
CA HIS A 409 7.55 -23.85 30.56
C HIS A 409 6.28 -23.76 31.42
N GLU A 410 6.40 -24.17 32.68
CA GLU A 410 5.26 -24.29 33.59
C GLU A 410 4.77 -22.94 34.10
N VAL A 411 3.45 -22.74 34.09
CA VAL A 411 2.73 -21.59 34.66
C VAL A 411 1.54 -22.10 35.48
N GLU A 412 1.19 -21.39 36.56
CA GLU A 412 0.04 -21.72 37.40
C GLU A 412 -1.21 -21.01 36.88
N HIS A 413 -2.20 -21.80 36.44
CA HIS A 413 -3.49 -21.31 35.96
C HIS A 413 -4.59 -21.53 37.01
N PRO A 414 -5.47 -20.56 37.27
CA PRO A 414 -6.53 -20.67 38.29
C PRO A 414 -7.47 -21.86 38.06
N ASP A 415 -7.91 -22.09 36.82
CA ASP A 415 -8.87 -23.16 36.50
C ASP A 415 -8.24 -24.52 36.16
N TYR A 416 -7.07 -24.52 35.50
CA TYR A 416 -6.42 -25.74 35.02
C TYR A 416 -5.30 -26.27 35.94
N GLY A 417 -4.89 -25.51 36.94
CA GLY A 417 -3.71 -25.81 37.77
C GLY A 417 -2.41 -25.56 36.99
N THR A 418 -1.37 -26.36 37.23
CA THR A 418 -0.10 -26.22 36.49
C THR A 418 -0.27 -26.62 35.02
N VAL A 419 -0.13 -25.65 34.13
CA VAL A 419 -0.09 -25.81 32.66
C VAL A 419 1.30 -25.47 32.13
N GLU A 420 1.57 -25.79 30.87
CA GLU A 420 2.75 -25.27 30.16
C GLU A 420 2.34 -24.28 29.07
N VAL A 421 3.05 -23.16 28.96
CA VAL A 421 2.88 -22.15 27.91
C VAL A 421 4.06 -22.18 26.95
N GLY A 422 3.80 -22.02 25.65
CA GLY A 422 4.83 -22.03 24.62
C GLY A 422 4.25 -21.94 23.21
N GLY A 423 5.04 -21.41 22.27
CA GLY A 423 4.53 -21.12 20.93
C GLY A 423 5.43 -20.21 20.11
N TYR A 424 4.98 -19.90 18.89
CA TYR A 424 5.68 -18.92 18.07
C TYR A 424 5.46 -17.50 18.61
N LYS A 425 6.52 -16.72 18.64
CA LYS A 425 6.45 -15.29 19.00
C LYS A 425 5.58 -14.52 18.01
N LYS A 426 4.92 -13.46 18.48
CA LYS A 426 4.10 -12.57 17.65
C LYS A 426 4.80 -12.03 16.40
N SER A 427 6.12 -11.87 16.47
CA SER A 427 6.94 -11.35 15.38
C SER A 427 7.34 -12.39 14.32
N TYR A 428 6.79 -13.60 14.36
CA TYR A 428 7.11 -14.70 13.46
C TYR A 428 5.89 -15.17 12.66
N GLY A 429 6.15 -15.85 11.53
CA GLY A 429 5.14 -16.50 10.68
C GLY A 429 4.48 -15.58 9.65
N ARG A 430 4.25 -14.31 9.99
CA ARG A 430 3.64 -13.31 9.08
C ARG A 430 4.58 -12.19 8.65
N GLN A 431 5.66 -12.00 9.38
CA GLN A 431 6.57 -10.86 9.28
C GLN A 431 7.96 -11.35 8.87
N PRO A 432 8.67 -10.68 7.94
CA PRO A 432 10.04 -11.04 7.65
C PRO A 432 10.95 -10.81 8.86
N PRO A 433 11.91 -11.71 9.14
CA PRO A 433 12.98 -11.44 10.08
C PRO A 433 13.89 -10.32 9.56
N SER A 434 14.64 -9.69 10.47
CA SER A 434 15.46 -8.51 10.20
C SER A 434 16.37 -8.62 8.97
N PHE A 435 16.99 -9.78 8.75
CA PHE A 435 17.90 -10.01 7.62
C PHE A 435 17.20 -10.13 6.25
N LEU A 436 15.88 -10.31 6.23
CA LEU A 436 15.06 -10.35 5.00
C LEU A 436 14.20 -9.10 4.81
N LEU A 437 13.95 -8.33 5.88
CA LEU A 437 13.07 -7.17 5.87
C LEU A 437 13.44 -6.19 4.76
N GLN A 438 14.68 -5.69 4.72
CA GLN A 438 15.08 -4.69 3.73
C GLN A 438 14.92 -5.16 2.28
N GLU A 439 15.14 -6.45 1.98
CA GLU A 439 14.90 -6.98 0.63
C GLU A 439 13.41 -6.92 0.28
N GLU A 440 12.55 -7.34 1.20
CA GLU A 440 11.10 -7.33 1.00
C GLU A 440 10.56 -5.90 0.80
N LEU A 441 11.01 -4.95 1.62
CA LEU A 441 10.65 -3.53 1.48
C LEU A 441 11.12 -2.98 0.12
N HIS A 442 12.36 -3.29 -0.27
CA HIS A 442 12.93 -2.78 -1.52
C HIS A 442 12.20 -3.31 -2.76
N ARG A 443 11.87 -4.59 -2.80
CA ARG A 443 11.17 -5.18 -3.96
C ARG A 443 9.75 -4.65 -4.11
N ASN A 444 9.02 -4.54 -3.01
CA ASN A 444 7.65 -3.99 -3.04
C ASN A 444 7.67 -2.51 -3.44
N MET A 445 8.58 -1.71 -2.87
CA MET A 445 8.82 -0.32 -3.30
C MET A 445 9.12 -0.23 -4.80
N ALA A 446 10.02 -1.07 -5.31
CA ALA A 446 10.39 -1.06 -6.72
C ALA A 446 9.19 -1.38 -7.63
N PHE A 447 8.33 -2.32 -7.23
CA PHE A 447 7.09 -2.62 -7.93
C PHE A 447 6.11 -1.43 -7.87
N THR A 448 5.97 -0.76 -6.74
CA THR A 448 5.17 0.47 -6.62
C THR A 448 5.66 1.57 -7.55
N VAL A 449 6.98 1.82 -7.57
CA VAL A 449 7.58 2.80 -8.49
C VAL A 449 7.36 2.40 -9.95
N TYR A 450 7.44 1.11 -10.27
CA TYR A 450 7.11 0.61 -11.60
C TYR A 450 5.64 0.87 -11.95
N HIS A 451 4.69 0.53 -11.07
CA HIS A 451 3.27 0.78 -11.29
C HIS A 451 2.99 2.28 -11.47
N ALA A 452 3.52 3.14 -10.60
CA ALA A 452 3.42 4.59 -10.73
C ALA A 452 4.00 5.11 -12.05
N SER A 453 5.12 4.55 -12.52
CA SER A 453 5.70 4.92 -13.82
C SER A 453 4.77 4.60 -15.02
N GLN A 454 3.75 3.76 -14.83
CA GLN A 454 2.75 3.43 -15.85
C GLN A 454 1.51 4.34 -15.84
N LEU A 455 1.40 5.26 -14.86
CA LEU A 455 0.33 6.28 -14.84
C LEU A 455 0.26 7.02 -16.18
N PRO A 456 -0.94 7.40 -16.65
CA PRO A 456 -1.09 8.01 -17.96
C PRO A 456 -0.25 9.28 -18.10
N ARG A 457 0.23 9.53 -19.32
CA ARG A 457 0.91 10.77 -19.67
C ARG A 457 0.39 11.29 -21.00
N ILE A 458 -0.56 12.23 -20.93
CA ILE A 458 -1.11 12.85 -22.13
C ILE A 458 -0.06 13.76 -22.77
N ARG A 459 0.08 13.69 -24.10
CA ARG A 459 1.05 14.50 -24.84
C ARG A 459 0.45 15.06 -26.11
N VAL A 460 0.71 16.35 -26.37
CA VAL A 460 0.59 16.93 -27.71
C VAL A 460 1.82 16.47 -28.50
N ASP A 461 1.66 15.44 -29.32
CA ASP A 461 2.76 14.82 -30.04
C ASP A 461 3.29 15.72 -31.15
N SER A 462 2.38 16.23 -31.97
CA SER A 462 2.71 17.10 -33.08
C SER A 462 1.55 18.03 -33.42
N VAL A 463 1.88 19.16 -34.05
CA VAL A 463 0.91 20.08 -34.62
C VAL A 463 1.30 20.38 -36.07
N SER A 464 0.33 20.30 -36.96
CA SER A 464 0.48 20.65 -38.38
C SER A 464 -0.48 21.77 -38.75
N VAL A 465 -0.03 22.65 -39.64
CA VAL A 465 -0.78 23.82 -40.10
C VAL A 465 -0.91 23.77 -41.61
N LYS A 466 -2.13 23.91 -42.11
CA LYS A 466 -2.43 23.98 -43.54
C LYS A 466 -3.23 25.23 -43.84
N GLN A 467 -2.74 26.06 -44.76
CA GLN A 467 -3.48 27.23 -45.21
C GLN A 467 -4.63 26.81 -46.11
N LEU A 468 -5.79 27.44 -45.90
CA LEU A 468 -7.00 27.26 -46.69
C LEU A 468 -7.36 28.60 -47.39
N ASP A 469 -8.31 28.53 -48.32
CA ASP A 469 -8.81 29.72 -48.99
C ASP A 469 -9.54 30.68 -48.03
N HIS A 470 -9.72 31.92 -48.47
CA HIS A 470 -10.47 32.96 -47.75
C HIS A 470 -9.92 33.31 -46.34
N GLY A 471 -8.60 33.19 -46.15
CA GLY A 471 -7.95 33.55 -44.89
C GLY A 471 -8.27 32.60 -43.73
N MET A 472 -8.62 31.36 -44.05
CA MET A 472 -8.80 30.28 -43.09
C MET A 472 -7.53 29.44 -42.98
N THR A 473 -7.32 28.89 -41.80
CA THR A 473 -6.20 27.99 -41.51
C THR A 473 -6.74 26.74 -40.84
N GLU A 474 -6.26 25.59 -41.27
CA GLU A 474 -6.48 24.31 -40.61
C GLU A 474 -5.30 24.05 -39.66
N VAL A 475 -5.59 23.79 -38.40
CA VAL A 475 -4.61 23.37 -37.39
C VAL A 475 -4.99 21.98 -36.95
N THR A 476 -4.10 20.99 -37.12
CA THR A 476 -4.32 19.62 -36.67
C THR A 476 -3.28 19.24 -35.63
N ALA A 477 -3.73 18.89 -34.42
CA ALA A 477 -2.90 18.34 -33.35
C ALA A 477 -3.09 16.82 -33.24
N VAL A 478 -1.99 16.11 -32.94
CA VAL A 478 -1.99 14.68 -32.63
C VAL A 478 -1.80 14.52 -31.14
N ILE A 479 -2.74 13.84 -30.48
CA ILE A 479 -2.74 13.63 -29.04
C ILE A 479 -2.53 12.14 -28.76
N VAL A 480 -1.58 11.84 -27.89
CA VAL A 480 -1.19 10.47 -27.56
C VAL A 480 -1.07 10.29 -26.04
N ASN A 481 -1.07 9.03 -25.61
CA ASN A 481 -0.67 8.61 -24.28
C ASN A 481 0.52 7.64 -24.41
N ASP A 482 1.62 7.98 -23.76
CA ASP A 482 2.87 7.21 -23.91
C ASP A 482 2.99 6.05 -22.91
N HIS A 483 2.07 5.92 -21.94
CA HIS A 483 2.15 4.96 -20.83
C HIS A 483 0.97 3.97 -20.85
N LEU A 484 1.14 2.82 -20.19
CA LEU A 484 0.20 1.68 -20.25
C LEU A 484 -1.21 2.02 -19.74
N ILE A 485 -1.31 2.73 -18.62
CA ILE A 485 -2.62 3.11 -18.06
C ILE A 485 -3.24 4.17 -18.97
N PRO A 486 -4.49 3.99 -19.43
CA PRO A 486 -5.16 4.97 -20.28
C PRO A 486 -5.44 6.27 -19.51
N THR A 487 -5.60 7.40 -20.22
CA THR A 487 -5.87 8.70 -19.56
C THR A 487 -7.11 8.68 -18.67
N ARG A 488 -8.08 7.81 -18.99
CA ARG A 488 -9.18 7.42 -18.11
C ARG A 488 -9.47 5.93 -18.26
N LEU A 489 -9.61 5.21 -17.14
CA LEU A 489 -10.08 3.82 -17.14
C LEU A 489 -11.50 3.74 -17.69
N SER A 490 -11.89 2.58 -18.25
CA SER A 490 -13.22 2.39 -18.82
C SER A 490 -14.34 2.60 -17.79
N VAL A 491 -14.12 2.22 -16.52
CA VAL A 491 -15.07 2.49 -15.43
C VAL A 491 -15.27 3.99 -15.21
N ALA A 492 -14.20 4.79 -15.25
CA ALA A 492 -14.26 6.23 -15.09
C ALA A 492 -15.02 6.91 -16.24
N GLU A 493 -14.85 6.41 -17.47
CA GLU A 493 -15.60 6.91 -18.63
C GLU A 493 -17.08 6.54 -18.59
N ARG A 494 -17.42 5.27 -18.31
CA ARG A 494 -18.81 4.79 -18.30
C ARG A 494 -19.64 5.40 -17.18
N SER A 495 -19.01 5.67 -16.03
CA SER A 495 -19.67 6.24 -14.85
C SER A 495 -19.51 7.75 -14.72
N SER A 496 -18.82 8.41 -15.66
CA SER A 496 -18.56 9.86 -15.63
C SER A 496 -17.89 10.35 -14.33
N LEU A 497 -17.05 9.52 -13.71
CA LEU A 497 -16.31 9.85 -12.48
C LEU A 497 -15.28 10.95 -12.74
N VAL A 498 -14.73 10.96 -13.95
CA VAL A 498 -13.67 11.88 -14.37
C VAL A 498 -14.12 12.58 -15.65
N ARG A 499 -14.04 13.91 -15.66
CA ARG A 499 -14.36 14.71 -16.86
C ARG A 499 -13.56 14.23 -18.08
N PRO A 500 -14.06 14.47 -19.31
CA PRO A 500 -13.28 14.29 -20.52
C PRO A 500 -11.90 14.96 -20.48
N ASP A 501 -10.94 14.34 -21.17
CA ASP A 501 -9.70 15.03 -21.52
C ASP A 501 -10.06 16.15 -22.50
N ILE A 502 -9.45 17.32 -22.32
CA ILE A 502 -9.77 18.50 -23.11
C ILE A 502 -8.53 18.88 -23.91
N VAL A 503 -8.71 19.07 -25.22
CA VAL A 503 -7.67 19.63 -26.08
C VAL A 503 -8.13 20.99 -26.53
N SER A 504 -7.37 22.02 -26.17
CA SER A 504 -7.70 23.40 -26.47
C SER A 504 -6.74 24.03 -27.46
N LEU A 505 -7.26 24.91 -28.31
CA LEU A 505 -6.47 25.78 -29.18
C LEU A 505 -6.73 27.23 -28.77
N LYS A 506 -5.68 27.92 -28.32
CA LYS A 506 -5.72 29.36 -28.02
C LYS A 506 -4.80 30.11 -28.99
N GLY A 507 -5.39 30.94 -29.85
CA GLY A 507 -4.66 31.82 -30.78
C GLY A 507 -4.42 33.22 -30.20
N GLY A 508 -3.33 33.87 -30.61
CA GLY A 508 -3.12 35.31 -30.40
C GLY A 508 -3.90 36.19 -31.40
N ASN A 509 -3.97 37.50 -31.13
CA ASN A 509 -4.38 38.58 -32.06
C ASN A 509 -5.33 38.19 -33.21
N GLY A 510 -6.63 38.07 -32.92
CA GLY A 510 -7.68 37.98 -33.95
C GLY A 510 -7.90 36.58 -34.55
N MET A 511 -7.16 35.55 -34.14
CA MET A 511 -7.48 34.16 -34.49
C MET A 511 -8.82 33.75 -33.86
N LYS A 512 -9.77 33.35 -34.70
CA LYS A 512 -11.09 32.89 -34.26
C LYS A 512 -11.31 31.44 -34.67
N VAL A 513 -11.54 30.56 -33.69
CA VAL A 513 -11.95 29.17 -33.95
C VAL A 513 -13.37 29.15 -34.49
N LEU A 514 -13.57 28.53 -35.66
CA LEU A 514 -14.87 28.45 -36.33
C LEU A 514 -15.56 27.11 -36.05
N THR A 515 -14.83 26.02 -36.19
CA THR A 515 -15.29 24.66 -35.90
C THR A 515 -14.09 23.80 -35.53
N ALA A 516 -14.36 22.67 -34.89
CA ALA A 516 -13.37 21.67 -34.56
C ALA A 516 -13.95 20.27 -34.70
N MET A 517 -13.10 19.31 -35.04
CA MET A 517 -13.47 17.91 -35.19
C MET A 517 -12.37 17.01 -34.66
N ARG A 518 -12.74 15.82 -34.23
CA ARG A 518 -11.80 14.77 -33.84
C ARG A 518 -12.04 13.47 -34.59
N ASP A 519 -10.98 12.70 -34.77
CA ASP A 519 -11.03 11.34 -35.31
C ASP A 519 -9.86 10.52 -34.74
N ASN A 520 -9.98 9.20 -34.73
CA ASN A 520 -8.90 8.27 -34.39
C ASN A 520 -8.10 7.87 -35.65
N ASP A 521 -8.48 8.39 -36.82
CA ASP A 521 -7.81 8.22 -38.10
C ASP A 521 -7.24 9.55 -38.60
N MET A 522 -5.95 9.57 -38.96
CA MET A 522 -5.25 10.76 -39.49
C MET A 522 -5.92 11.33 -40.75
N PHE A 523 -6.67 10.51 -41.49
CA PHE A 523 -7.38 10.92 -42.70
C PHE A 523 -8.76 11.52 -42.43
N PHE A 524 -9.21 11.55 -41.16
CA PHE A 524 -10.53 12.06 -40.77
C PHE A 524 -11.66 11.45 -41.62
N ARG A 525 -11.68 10.11 -41.75
CA ARG A 525 -12.69 9.39 -42.56
C ARG A 525 -14.06 9.36 -41.89
N ARG A 526 -14.11 9.49 -40.56
CA ARG A 526 -15.35 9.49 -39.75
C ARG A 526 -15.25 10.58 -38.68
N PRO A 527 -15.10 11.85 -39.10
CA PRO A 527 -14.84 12.94 -38.16
C PRO A 527 -16.06 13.15 -37.27
N ARG A 528 -15.81 13.41 -35.98
CA ARG A 528 -16.82 13.81 -35.01
C ARG A 528 -16.63 15.29 -34.72
N GLU A 529 -17.62 16.10 -35.09
CA GLU A 529 -17.60 17.55 -34.85
C GLU A 529 -17.83 17.87 -33.36
N GLN A 530 -17.05 18.82 -32.83
CA GLN A 530 -17.29 19.47 -31.54
C GLN A 530 -18.31 20.59 -31.74
N GLN A 531 -19.59 20.29 -31.51
CA GLN A 531 -20.69 21.21 -31.80
C GLN A 531 -20.73 22.45 -30.90
N ARG A 532 -20.22 22.33 -29.66
CA ARG A 532 -20.23 23.40 -28.65
C ARG A 532 -18.81 23.67 -28.21
N ASP A 533 -18.47 24.95 -28.07
CA ASP A 533 -17.13 25.40 -27.70
C ASP A 533 -16.01 24.74 -28.53
N PRO A 534 -15.95 25.01 -29.85
CA PRO A 534 -14.96 24.37 -30.72
C PRO A 534 -13.51 24.71 -30.33
N GLY A 535 -13.28 25.70 -29.47
CA GLY A 535 -11.96 25.99 -28.91
C GLY A 535 -11.47 24.94 -27.93
N ASN A 536 -12.37 24.16 -27.31
CA ASN A 536 -12.08 23.12 -26.33
C ASN A 536 -12.74 21.80 -26.78
N VAL A 537 -11.94 20.92 -27.37
CA VAL A 537 -12.42 19.64 -27.91
C VAL A 537 -12.34 18.57 -26.83
N GLU A 538 -13.47 17.95 -26.53
CA GLU A 538 -13.54 16.84 -25.59
C GLU A 538 -13.11 15.54 -26.25
N LEU A 539 -12.17 14.83 -25.64
CA LEU A 539 -11.72 13.52 -26.09
C LEU A 539 -12.38 12.40 -25.28
N SER A 540 -12.45 11.25 -25.93
CA SER A 540 -12.54 9.96 -25.23
C SER A 540 -11.16 9.62 -24.67
N SER A 541 -11.09 8.61 -23.81
CA SER A 541 -9.83 8.13 -23.23
C SER A 541 -8.82 7.78 -24.33
N VAL A 542 -7.55 8.10 -24.07
CA VAL A 542 -6.42 7.83 -24.95
C VAL A 542 -5.62 6.69 -24.35
N SER A 543 -5.71 5.52 -24.97
CA SER A 543 -4.97 4.32 -24.54
C SER A 543 -3.51 4.39 -24.96
N PHE A 544 -2.69 3.53 -24.35
CA PHE A 544 -1.31 3.31 -24.80
C PHE A 544 -1.26 2.94 -26.29
N GLY A 545 -0.43 3.65 -27.06
CA GLY A 545 -0.23 3.40 -28.48
C GLY A 545 -1.37 3.89 -29.39
N ASP A 546 -2.45 4.43 -28.83
CA ASP A 546 -3.49 5.11 -29.60
C ASP A 546 -3.11 6.58 -29.89
N ALA A 547 -3.68 7.13 -30.97
CA ALA A 547 -3.58 8.55 -31.29
C ALA A 547 -4.96 9.11 -31.63
N VAL A 548 -5.26 10.29 -31.07
CA VAL A 548 -6.46 11.06 -31.40
C VAL A 548 -6.05 12.33 -32.14
N TYR A 549 -6.63 12.52 -33.31
CA TYR A 549 -6.37 13.68 -34.17
C TYR A 549 -7.45 14.72 -33.91
N VAL A 550 -7.04 15.93 -33.55
CA VAL A 550 -7.94 17.06 -33.32
C VAL A 550 -7.63 18.13 -34.35
N ARG A 551 -8.65 18.53 -35.11
CA ARG A 551 -8.53 19.52 -36.19
C ARG A 551 -9.45 20.70 -35.93
N TRP A 552 -8.87 21.89 -35.93
CA TRP A 552 -9.59 23.17 -35.91
C TRP A 552 -9.53 23.84 -37.28
N ILE A 553 -10.65 24.45 -37.66
CA ILE A 553 -10.67 25.46 -38.71
C ILE A 553 -10.75 26.82 -38.04
N VAL A 554 -9.75 27.66 -38.28
CA VAL A 554 -9.64 28.99 -37.69
C VAL A 554 -9.66 30.06 -38.78
N ARG A 555 -10.17 31.25 -38.44
CA ARG A 555 -10.04 32.46 -39.26
C ARG A 555 -8.93 33.32 -38.70
N GLY A 556 -8.06 33.81 -39.58
CA GLY A 556 -6.88 34.59 -39.20
C GLY A 556 -5.64 33.69 -39.00
N SER A 557 -4.49 34.34 -38.87
CA SER A 557 -3.19 33.70 -38.70
C SER A 557 -2.42 34.36 -37.56
N GLY A 558 -1.50 33.62 -36.95
CA GLY A 558 -0.67 34.10 -35.85
C GLY A 558 -0.20 32.96 -34.96
N PRO A 559 0.61 33.28 -33.94
CA PRO A 559 1.05 32.28 -32.98
C PRO A 559 -0.15 31.76 -32.18
N PHE A 560 -0.13 30.47 -31.88
CA PHE A 560 -1.15 29.80 -31.10
C PHE A 560 -0.52 28.79 -30.14
N THR A 561 -1.34 28.30 -29.22
CA THR A 561 -0.97 27.28 -28.25
C THR A 561 -2.01 26.17 -28.28
N VAL A 562 -1.54 24.93 -28.41
CA VAL A 562 -2.34 23.72 -28.22
C VAL A 562 -2.03 23.18 -26.83
N THR A 563 -3.07 22.93 -26.04
CA THR A 563 -2.94 22.31 -24.72
C THR A 563 -3.84 21.09 -24.63
N ALA A 564 -3.26 19.93 -24.32
CA ALA A 564 -3.98 18.73 -23.93
C ALA A 564 -4.01 18.63 -22.40
N ASP A 565 -5.19 18.43 -21.84
CA ASP A 565 -5.48 18.51 -20.41
C ASP A 565 -6.28 17.29 -19.94
N SER A 566 -5.58 16.36 -19.30
CA SER A 566 -6.14 15.17 -18.67
C SER A 566 -6.06 15.28 -17.16
N VAL A 567 -7.14 14.92 -16.46
CA VAL A 567 -7.17 14.96 -14.99
C VAL A 567 -6.14 14.01 -14.38
N LYS A 568 -6.07 12.77 -14.88
CA LYS A 568 -5.13 11.75 -14.40
C LYS A 568 -3.86 11.69 -15.25
N GLY A 569 -3.92 12.10 -16.52
CA GLY A 569 -2.79 12.06 -17.46
C GLY A 569 -1.91 13.32 -17.49
N GLY A 570 -2.27 14.34 -16.72
CA GLY A 570 -1.55 15.61 -16.63
C GLY A 570 -1.81 16.58 -17.78
N VAL A 571 -0.91 17.55 -17.96
CA VAL A 571 -1.04 18.62 -18.96
C VAL A 571 0.15 18.64 -19.90
N SER A 572 -0.12 18.73 -21.19
CA SER A 572 0.90 18.92 -22.23
C SER A 572 0.57 20.12 -23.09
N THR A 573 1.57 20.96 -23.38
CA THR A 573 1.38 22.18 -24.16
C THR A 573 2.43 22.31 -25.25
N LEU A 574 1.99 22.65 -26.47
CA LEU A 574 2.83 22.97 -27.61
C LEU A 574 2.48 24.38 -28.10
N LYS A 575 3.47 25.27 -28.15
CA LYS A 575 3.34 26.62 -28.71
C LYS A 575 3.83 26.60 -30.16
N SER A 576 3.06 27.17 -31.07
CA SER A 576 3.54 27.39 -32.43
C SER A 576 4.62 28.47 -32.43
N GLU A 577 5.57 28.34 -33.36
CA GLU A 577 6.55 29.39 -33.64
C GLU A 577 5.89 30.68 -34.16
#